data_AF-A0A395YQL8-F1
#
_entry.id   AF-A0A395YQL8-F1
#
_cell.length_a   1.000
_cell.length_b   1.000
_cell.length_c   1.000
_cell.angle_alpha   90.00
_cell.angle_beta   90.00
_cell.angle_gamma   90.00
#
_symmetry.space_group_name_H-M   'P 1'
#
loop_
_entity.id
_entity.type
_entity.pdbx_description
1 polymer ?
#
loop_
_entity_poly.entity_id
_entity_poly.type
_entity_poly.pdbx_seq_one_letter_code
_entity_poly.pdbx_strand_id
1 'polypeptide(L)'
;MTLFAKLLKHYIDSSGYTIYQLAKRSGVNRTSIQKALSEDRLPVLESIKELEKYLNLTPEERRQFWAAYEMAFYGEAVFYQRQSVRQLITSLSQSFYENQFRPSPMVSEPMPVSFHSRKLYHSPYEFCQVFRYILENEAKKQENSALSPVLISFSQTPPPFIFDNFASFLSGRHSSRIRIQQIIHFIKNPGNSGKRLII
;
A
#
# COMPACT_ATOMS: atom_id res chain seq x y z
N MET A 1 10.38 11.33 21.18
CA MET A 1 9.58 12.19 20.27
C MET A 1 9.28 11.47 18.98
N THR A 2 8.18 10.70 18.98
CA THR A 2 7.57 10.09 17.79
C THR A 2 7.28 11.16 16.73
N LEU A 3 7.27 10.77 15.47
CA LEU A 3 6.96 11.67 14.35
C LEU A 3 5.61 12.37 14.55
N PHE A 4 4.60 11.63 15.03
CA PHE A 4 3.28 12.17 15.32
C PHE A 4 3.31 13.26 16.40
N ALA A 5 3.97 13.04 17.54
CA ALA A 5 4.03 14.04 18.62
C ALA A 5 4.74 15.33 18.17
N LYS A 6 5.80 15.20 17.37
CA LYS A 6 6.51 16.36 16.77
C LYS A 6 5.61 17.15 15.84
N LEU A 7 4.91 16.47 14.92
CA LEU A 7 4.01 17.11 13.96
C LEU A 7 2.81 17.75 14.67
N LEU A 8 2.20 17.07 15.64
CA LEU A 8 1.11 17.61 16.43
C LEU A 8 1.53 18.90 17.15
N LYS A 9 2.71 18.91 17.76
CA LYS A 9 3.24 20.12 18.41
C LYS A 9 3.45 21.26 17.40
N HIS A 10 4.12 20.96 16.30
CA HIS A 10 4.37 21.93 15.23
C HIS A 10 3.08 22.56 14.71
N TYR A 11 2.04 21.75 14.46
CA TYR A 11 0.78 22.25 13.94
C TYR A 11 -0.06 23.00 14.98
N ILE A 12 0.05 22.65 16.27
CA ILE A 12 -0.56 23.45 17.33
C ILE A 12 0.11 24.83 17.38
N ASP A 13 1.44 24.87 17.36
CA ASP A 13 2.21 26.11 17.41
C ASP A 13 1.93 26.99 16.17
N SER A 14 1.81 26.39 14.97
CA SER A 14 1.49 27.12 13.73
C SER A 14 0.03 27.56 13.62
N SER A 15 -0.90 26.88 14.30
CA SER A 15 -2.32 27.22 14.28
C SER A 15 -2.65 28.55 14.99
N GLY A 16 -1.73 29.05 15.82
CA GLY A 16 -1.92 30.24 16.65
C GLY A 16 -2.79 30.01 17.89
N TYR A 17 -3.18 28.77 18.18
CA TYR A 17 -3.95 28.41 19.37
C TYR A 17 -3.07 27.83 20.47
N THR A 18 -3.37 28.22 21.71
CA THR A 18 -2.84 27.50 22.87
C THR A 18 -3.54 26.16 23.04
N ILE A 19 -2.87 25.19 23.68
CA ILE A 19 -3.46 23.88 24.03
C ILE A 19 -4.81 24.04 24.77
N TYR A 20 -4.93 25.06 25.63
CA TYR A 20 -6.17 25.34 26.36
C TYR A 20 -7.30 25.79 25.44
N GLN A 21 -7.04 26.72 24.52
CA GLN A 21 -8.03 27.17 23.54
C GLN A 21 -8.44 26.02 22.61
N LEU A 22 -7.49 25.19 22.21
CA LEU A 22 -7.76 24.05 21.34
C LEU A 22 -8.63 23.00 22.04
N ALA A 23 -8.33 22.68 23.30
CA ALA A 23 -9.16 21.80 24.13
C ALA A 23 -10.61 22.33 24.27
N LYS A 24 -10.76 23.63 24.53
CA LYS A 24 -12.08 24.27 24.67
C LYS A 24 -12.88 24.28 23.36
N ARG A 25 -12.21 24.50 22.22
CA ARG A 25 -12.87 24.58 20.90
C ARG A 25 -13.19 23.21 20.32
N SER A 26 -12.27 22.26 20.42
CA SER A 26 -12.45 20.89 19.91
C SER A 26 -13.26 19.98 20.84
N GLY A 27 -13.51 20.40 22.08
CA GLY A 27 -14.13 19.55 23.10
C GLY A 27 -13.22 18.41 23.59
N VAL A 28 -11.97 18.36 23.13
CA VAL A 28 -11.00 17.33 23.52
C VAL A 28 -10.37 17.68 24.87
N ASN A 29 -10.28 16.68 25.76
CA ASN A 29 -9.70 16.88 27.08
C ASN A 29 -8.22 17.35 26.96
N ARG A 30 -7.91 18.48 27.59
CA ARG A 30 -6.56 19.07 27.65
C ARG A 30 -5.50 18.05 28.06
N THR A 31 -5.78 17.22 29.05
CA THR A 31 -4.83 16.19 29.52
C THR A 31 -4.56 15.15 28.44
N SER A 32 -5.55 14.80 27.62
CA SER A 32 -5.36 13.90 26.48
C SER A 32 -4.45 14.52 25.43
N ILE A 33 -4.59 15.82 25.14
CA ILE A 33 -3.70 16.55 24.22
C ILE A 33 -2.27 16.57 24.77
N GLN A 34 -2.10 16.86 26.06
CA GLN A 34 -0.78 16.87 26.70
C GLN A 34 -0.11 15.48 26.71
N LYS A 35 -0.89 14.42 26.93
CA LYS A 35 -0.40 13.03 26.84
C LYS A 35 0.00 12.64 25.42
N ALA A 36 -0.74 13.13 24.42
CA ALA A 36 -0.37 12.93 23.01
C ALA A 36 0.98 13.59 22.67
N LEU A 37 1.17 14.82 23.16
CA LEU A 37 2.41 15.57 22.96
C LEU A 37 3.60 14.95 23.71
N SER A 38 3.35 14.34 24.84
CA SER A 38 4.38 13.68 25.67
C SER A 38 4.64 12.22 25.27
N GLU A 39 4.01 11.73 24.20
CA GLU A 39 4.10 10.35 23.68
C GLU A 39 3.57 9.26 24.63
N ASP A 40 2.88 9.65 25.69
CA ASP A 40 2.42 8.76 26.73
C ASP A 40 1.20 7.94 26.26
N ARG A 41 0.34 8.56 25.43
CA ARG A 41 -0.84 7.91 24.86
C ARG A 41 -1.31 8.60 23.59
N LEU A 42 -1.53 7.81 22.52
CA LEU A 42 -2.23 8.26 21.32
C LEU A 42 -3.70 8.56 21.64
N PRO A 43 -4.23 9.73 21.24
CA PRO A 43 -5.65 10.01 21.44
C PRO A 43 -6.50 9.14 20.51
N VAL A 44 -7.77 8.98 20.87
CA VAL A 44 -8.72 8.22 20.06
C VAL A 44 -8.99 8.98 18.75
N LEU A 45 -9.32 8.23 17.70
CA LEU A 45 -9.56 8.75 16.35
C LEU A 45 -10.48 9.97 16.33
N GLU A 46 -11.60 9.91 17.05
CA GLU A 46 -12.58 11.00 17.09
C GLU A 46 -12.00 12.28 17.72
N SER A 47 -11.15 12.14 18.74
CA SER A 47 -10.45 13.29 19.32
C SER A 47 -9.49 13.92 18.32
N ILE A 48 -8.75 13.13 17.55
CA ILE A 48 -7.83 13.66 16.53
C ILE A 48 -8.59 14.37 15.41
N LYS A 49 -9.72 13.82 14.95
CA LYS A 49 -10.57 14.47 13.94
C LYS A 49 -11.08 15.82 14.42
N GLU A 50 -11.50 15.93 15.67
CA GLU A 50 -11.95 17.21 16.22
C GLU A 50 -10.78 18.20 16.39
N LEU A 51 -9.61 17.74 16.82
CA LEU A 51 -8.40 18.58 16.88
C LEU A 51 -8.03 19.14 15.50
N GLU A 52 -8.00 18.28 14.49
CA GLU A 52 -7.56 18.60 13.13
C GLU A 52 -8.31 19.80 12.53
N LYS A 53 -9.61 19.93 12.81
CA LYS A 53 -10.45 21.04 12.31
C LYS A 53 -9.94 22.42 12.72
N TYR A 54 -9.18 22.51 13.82
CA TYR A 54 -8.67 23.76 14.37
C TYR A 54 -7.17 23.97 14.14
N LEU A 55 -6.48 23.00 13.52
CA LEU A 55 -5.04 23.09 13.25
C LEU A 55 -4.71 23.90 11.97
N ASN A 56 -5.72 24.31 11.19
CA ASN A 56 -5.57 25.09 9.95
C ASN A 56 -4.59 24.46 8.94
N LEU A 57 -4.62 23.14 8.82
CA LEU A 57 -3.71 22.39 7.95
C LEU A 57 -4.04 22.61 6.47
N THR A 58 -3.01 22.81 5.66
CA THR A 58 -3.10 22.68 4.21
C THR A 58 -3.39 21.22 3.81
N PRO A 59 -3.87 20.95 2.58
CA PRO A 59 -4.13 19.58 2.14
C PRO A 59 -2.90 18.66 2.24
N GLU A 60 -1.70 19.19 2.02
CA GLU A 60 -0.46 18.43 2.15
C GLU A 60 -0.12 18.10 3.60
N GLU A 61 -0.17 19.10 4.47
CA GLU A 61 0.06 18.92 5.91
C GLU A 61 -0.96 17.96 6.52
N ARG A 62 -2.23 18.05 6.10
CA ARG A 62 -3.28 17.11 6.50
C ARG A 62 -2.91 15.67 6.15
N ARG A 63 -2.43 15.42 4.93
CA ARG A 63 -1.98 14.07 4.52
C ARG A 63 -0.84 13.57 5.39
N GLN A 64 0.15 14.42 5.65
CA GLN A 64 1.32 14.08 6.47
C GLN A 64 0.94 13.81 7.93
N PHE A 65 0.07 14.65 8.49
CA PHE A 65 -0.45 14.50 9.85
C PHE A 65 -1.19 13.18 10.04
N TRP A 66 -2.10 12.84 9.12
CA TRP A 66 -2.85 11.59 9.18
C TRP A 66 -1.97 10.35 8.95
N ALA A 67 -1.02 10.43 8.01
CA ALA A 67 -0.05 9.35 7.80
C ALA A 67 0.77 9.07 9.07
N ALA A 68 1.23 10.11 9.76
CA ALA A 68 1.97 9.97 11.01
C ALA A 68 1.09 9.40 12.14
N TYR A 69 -0.17 9.80 12.22
CA TYR A 69 -1.13 9.24 13.19
C TYR A 69 -1.40 7.75 12.93
N GLU A 70 -1.69 7.37 11.69
CA GLU A 70 -1.96 5.98 11.32
C GLU A 70 -0.73 5.09 11.55
N MET A 71 0.46 5.57 11.19
CA MET A 71 1.72 4.86 11.45
C MET A 71 1.96 4.65 12.94
N ALA A 72 1.68 5.66 13.77
CA ALA A 72 1.80 5.55 15.22
C ALA A 72 0.74 4.60 15.82
N PHE A 73 -0.48 4.57 15.27
CA PHE A 73 -1.59 3.77 15.77
C PHE A 73 -1.51 2.28 15.38
N TYR A 74 -1.19 1.98 14.11
CA TYR A 74 -1.13 0.60 13.60
C TYR A 74 0.27 0.00 13.66
N GLY A 75 1.30 0.82 13.81
CA GLY A 75 2.70 0.43 13.68
C GLY A 75 3.19 0.50 12.23
N GLU A 76 4.50 0.66 12.08
CA GLU A 76 5.18 0.93 10.81
C GLU A 76 4.95 -0.17 9.76
N ALA A 77 5.07 -1.44 10.14
CA ALA A 77 4.87 -2.56 9.23
C ALA A 77 3.44 -2.58 8.66
N VAL A 78 2.42 -2.50 9.53
CA VAL A 78 1.01 -2.54 9.08
C VAL A 78 0.66 -1.33 8.23
N PHE A 79 1.20 -0.15 8.57
CA PHE A 79 1.03 1.07 7.80
C PHE A 79 1.55 0.92 6.37
N TYR A 80 2.81 0.50 6.21
CA TYR A 80 3.39 0.30 4.88
C TYR A 80 2.65 -0.79 4.09
N GLN A 81 2.18 -1.85 4.75
CA GLN A 81 1.40 -2.91 4.09
C GLN A 81 0.11 -2.34 3.50
N ARG A 82 -0.63 -1.56 4.27
CA ARG A 82 -1.87 -0.91 3.82
C ARG A 82 -1.61 0.08 2.71
N GLN A 83 -0.51 0.84 2.78
CA GLN A 83 -0.16 1.78 1.73
C GLN A 83 0.17 1.07 0.41
N SER A 84 0.89 -0.05 0.45
CA SER A 84 1.16 -0.87 -0.74
C SER A 84 -0.11 -1.44 -1.35
N VAL A 85 -1.02 -1.95 -0.53
CA VAL A 85 -2.33 -2.45 -1.00
C VAL A 85 -3.15 -1.32 -1.61
N ARG A 86 -3.17 -0.12 -0.98
CA ARG A 86 -3.88 1.05 -1.51
C ARG A 86 -3.33 1.49 -2.86
N GLN A 87 -2.01 1.52 -3.01
CA GLN A 87 -1.36 1.82 -4.28
C GLN A 87 -1.74 0.81 -5.36
N LEU A 88 -1.68 -0.49 -5.04
CA LEU A 88 -2.08 -1.56 -5.96
C LEU A 88 -3.52 -1.34 -6.46
N ILE A 89 -4.48 -1.18 -5.55
CA ILE A 89 -5.90 -1.01 -5.91
C ILE A 89 -6.09 0.25 -6.76
N THR A 90 -5.36 1.33 -6.44
CA THR A 90 -5.43 2.59 -7.18
C THR A 90 -4.87 2.42 -8.60
N SER A 91 -3.67 1.82 -8.75
CA SER A 91 -3.06 1.52 -10.05
C SER A 91 -3.96 0.60 -10.89
N LEU A 92 -4.56 -0.42 -10.28
CA LEU A 92 -5.54 -1.28 -10.96
C LEU A 92 -6.73 -0.47 -11.47
N SER A 93 -7.35 0.33 -10.60
CA SER A 93 -8.50 1.15 -11.00
C SER A 93 -8.16 2.08 -12.16
N GLN A 94 -7.00 2.76 -12.11
CA GLN A 94 -6.52 3.64 -13.17
C GLN A 94 -6.27 2.90 -14.48
N SER A 95 -5.66 1.71 -14.45
CA SER A 95 -5.44 0.93 -15.68
C SER A 95 -6.76 0.47 -16.30
N PHE A 96 -7.77 0.12 -15.51
CA PHE A 96 -9.08 -0.26 -16.04
C PHE A 96 -9.78 0.91 -16.72
N TYR A 97 -9.55 2.15 -16.27
CA TYR A 97 -10.04 3.34 -16.95
C TYR A 97 -9.21 3.67 -18.20
N GLU A 98 -7.87 3.62 -18.13
CA GLU A 98 -7.00 3.98 -19.26
C GLU A 98 -7.03 2.95 -20.40
N ASN A 99 -7.19 1.65 -20.10
CA ASN A 99 -7.27 0.60 -21.13
C ASN A 99 -8.61 0.59 -21.90
N GLN A 100 -9.61 1.38 -21.48
CA GLN A 100 -10.77 1.65 -22.33
C GLN A 100 -10.43 2.60 -23.49
N PHE A 101 -9.32 3.35 -23.39
CA PHE A 101 -8.96 4.42 -24.33
C PHE A 101 -7.63 4.22 -25.06
N ARG A 102 -6.91 3.11 -24.81
CA ARG A 102 -5.68 2.76 -25.56
C ARG A 102 -5.88 1.50 -26.40
N PRO A 103 -5.60 1.51 -27.72
CA PRO A 103 -5.36 0.27 -28.43
C PRO A 103 -4.14 -0.42 -27.79
N SER A 104 -4.29 -1.69 -27.44
CA SER A 104 -3.25 -2.51 -26.82
C SER A 104 -1.91 -2.29 -27.54
N PRO A 105 -0.82 -1.89 -26.84
CA PRO A 105 0.49 -1.88 -27.48
C PRO A 105 0.74 -3.29 -27.98
N MET A 106 1.14 -3.37 -29.25
CA MET A 106 1.39 -4.61 -29.97
C MET A 106 2.23 -5.52 -29.09
N VAL A 107 1.65 -6.67 -28.74
CA VAL A 107 2.35 -7.73 -28.03
C VAL A 107 3.52 -8.14 -28.91
N SER A 108 4.72 -7.65 -28.59
CA SER A 108 5.94 -8.26 -29.08
C SER A 108 5.89 -9.72 -28.67
N GLU A 109 6.08 -10.62 -29.63
CA GLU A 109 5.93 -12.06 -29.44
C GLU A 109 6.52 -12.52 -28.10
N PRO A 110 5.81 -13.38 -27.34
CA PRO A 110 6.33 -13.90 -26.09
C PRO A 110 7.67 -14.58 -26.36
N MET A 111 8.75 -14.02 -25.81
CA MET A 111 10.06 -14.66 -25.86
C MET A 111 9.90 -16.09 -25.30
N PRO A 112 10.51 -17.13 -25.90
CA PRO A 112 10.47 -18.48 -25.35
C PRO A 112 11.23 -18.51 -24.01
N VAL A 113 10.51 -18.23 -22.92
CA VAL A 113 11.08 -18.24 -21.57
C VAL A 113 11.17 -19.70 -21.13
N SER A 114 12.39 -20.23 -21.07
CA SER A 114 12.67 -21.58 -20.58
C SER A 114 12.93 -21.55 -19.06
N PHE A 115 12.01 -22.16 -18.29
CA PHE A 115 11.95 -22.13 -16.81
C PHE A 115 12.67 -23.29 -16.11
N HIS A 116 13.75 -23.81 -16.69
CA HIS A 116 14.37 -25.04 -16.18
C HIS A 116 15.41 -24.78 -15.07
N SER A 117 15.62 -23.53 -14.65
CA SER A 117 16.54 -23.20 -13.56
C SER A 117 16.18 -21.88 -12.86
N ARG A 118 16.58 -21.75 -11.59
CA ARG A 118 16.57 -20.48 -10.87
C ARG A 118 17.47 -19.49 -11.61
N LYS A 119 16.86 -18.54 -12.33
CA LYS A 119 17.56 -17.46 -13.02
C LYS A 119 17.35 -16.15 -12.27
N LEU A 120 18.42 -15.37 -12.17
CA LEU A 120 18.36 -13.99 -11.69
C LEU A 120 18.03 -13.10 -12.89
N TYR A 121 16.97 -12.30 -12.77
CA TYR A 121 16.59 -11.33 -13.79
C TYR A 121 17.09 -9.95 -13.36
N HIS A 122 17.73 -9.24 -14.26
CA HIS A 122 18.42 -7.98 -13.95
C HIS A 122 17.64 -6.76 -14.43
N SER A 123 16.79 -6.90 -15.44
CA SER A 123 15.98 -5.82 -15.98
C SER A 123 14.52 -5.87 -15.53
N PRO A 124 13.89 -4.73 -15.19
CA PRO A 124 12.44 -4.64 -14.99
C PRO A 124 11.63 -5.20 -16.17
N TYR A 125 12.14 -5.07 -17.40
CA TYR A 125 11.48 -5.60 -18.61
C TYR A 125 11.51 -7.14 -18.63
N GLU A 126 12.66 -7.75 -18.32
CA GLU A 126 12.78 -9.21 -18.23
C GLU A 126 11.85 -9.78 -17.17
N PHE A 127 11.83 -9.14 -15.99
CA PHE A 127 10.91 -9.49 -14.92
C PHE A 127 9.46 -9.41 -15.41
N CYS A 128 9.08 -8.30 -16.05
CA CYS A 128 7.74 -8.07 -16.57
C CYS A 128 7.27 -9.15 -17.55
N GLN A 129 8.15 -9.60 -18.45
CA GLN A 129 7.83 -10.64 -19.44
C GLN A 129 7.68 -12.02 -18.80
N VAL A 130 8.59 -12.35 -17.89
CA VAL A 130 8.57 -13.61 -17.13
C VAL A 130 7.32 -13.68 -16.25
N PHE A 131 7.04 -12.59 -15.54
CA PHE A 131 5.88 -12.45 -14.67
C PHE A 131 4.58 -12.62 -15.43
N ARG A 132 4.45 -11.95 -16.59
CA ARG A 132 3.30 -12.09 -17.48
C ARG A 132 3.13 -13.52 -17.98
N TYR A 133 4.21 -14.16 -18.40
CA TYR A 133 4.16 -15.56 -18.86
C TYR A 133 3.69 -16.52 -17.76
N ILE A 134 4.19 -16.36 -16.52
CA ILE A 134 3.74 -17.17 -15.38
C ILE A 134 2.24 -16.99 -15.17
N LEU A 135 1.77 -15.75 -15.16
CA LEU A 135 0.34 -15.44 -15.00
C LEU A 135 -0.52 -16.01 -16.15
N GLU A 136 -0.07 -15.92 -17.39
CA GLU A 136 -0.76 -16.48 -18.56
C GLU A 136 -0.83 -18.02 -18.51
N ASN A 137 0.26 -18.68 -18.10
CA ASN A 137 0.27 -20.14 -17.96
C ASN A 137 -0.62 -20.63 -16.82
N GLU A 138 -0.62 -19.95 -15.69
CA GLU A 138 -1.51 -20.29 -14.58
C GLU A 138 -2.97 -20.01 -14.93
N ALA A 139 -3.26 -18.93 -15.67
CA ALA A 139 -4.60 -18.66 -16.18
C ALA A 139 -5.08 -19.72 -17.19
N LYS A 140 -4.19 -20.29 -18.01
CA LYS A 140 -4.51 -21.40 -18.93
C LYS A 140 -4.73 -22.73 -18.19
N LYS A 141 -3.98 -23.01 -17.11
CA LYS A 141 -4.17 -24.22 -16.29
C LYS A 141 -5.52 -24.28 -15.58
N GLN A 142 -6.12 -23.13 -15.27
CA GLN A 142 -7.46 -23.05 -14.66
C GLN A 142 -8.59 -23.61 -15.55
N GLU A 143 -8.36 -23.84 -16.86
CA GLU A 143 -9.35 -24.52 -17.72
C GLU A 143 -9.52 -26.01 -17.39
N ASN A 144 -8.54 -26.67 -16.73
CA ASN A 144 -8.52 -28.13 -16.60
C ASN A 144 -8.48 -28.70 -15.17
N SER A 145 -8.33 -27.89 -14.10
CA SER A 145 -8.45 -28.38 -12.72
C SER A 145 -8.60 -27.26 -11.68
N ALA A 146 -9.17 -27.65 -10.53
CA ALA A 146 -9.57 -26.81 -9.42
C ALA A 146 -8.58 -25.67 -9.07
N LEU A 147 -9.14 -24.44 -9.04
CA LEU A 147 -8.60 -23.19 -8.50
C LEU A 147 -7.26 -23.31 -7.76
N SER A 148 -6.13 -23.29 -8.47
CA SER A 148 -4.81 -23.12 -7.86
C SER A 148 -4.57 -21.64 -7.58
N PRO A 149 -4.44 -21.21 -6.30
CA PRO A 149 -4.10 -19.83 -5.98
C PRO A 149 -2.64 -19.58 -6.38
N VAL A 150 -2.40 -18.60 -7.26
CA VAL A 150 -1.05 -18.14 -7.58
C VAL A 150 -0.58 -17.24 -6.45
N LEU A 151 0.28 -17.77 -5.57
CA LEU A 151 0.88 -16.99 -4.49
C LEU A 151 2.15 -16.28 -5.00
N ILE A 152 2.10 -14.96 -5.10
CA ILE A 152 3.28 -14.14 -5.41
C ILE A 152 3.69 -13.42 -4.14
N SER A 153 4.86 -13.77 -3.62
CA SER A 153 5.44 -13.15 -2.42
C SER A 153 6.60 -12.25 -2.79
N PHE A 154 6.54 -10.99 -2.37
CA PHE A 154 7.65 -10.05 -2.47
C PHE A 154 8.38 -9.98 -1.13
N SER A 155 9.72 -9.99 -1.16
CA SER A 155 10.55 -9.89 0.06
C SER A 155 10.62 -8.46 0.61
N GLN A 156 10.37 -7.48 -0.26
CA GLN A 156 10.34 -6.05 -0.01
C GLN A 156 9.12 -5.45 -0.69
N THR A 157 8.82 -4.18 -0.40
CA THR A 157 7.79 -3.42 -1.11
C THR A 157 8.01 -3.53 -2.63
N PRO A 158 7.07 -4.12 -3.39
CA PRO A 158 7.25 -4.31 -4.81
C PRO A 158 7.36 -2.95 -5.50
N PRO A 159 8.28 -2.81 -6.46
CA PRO A 159 8.37 -1.62 -7.28
C PRO A 159 7.03 -1.27 -7.97
N PRO A 160 6.71 0.02 -8.17
CA PRO A 160 5.44 0.45 -8.78
C PRO A 160 5.12 -0.22 -10.12
N PHE A 161 6.13 -0.45 -10.96
CA PHE A 161 5.97 -1.05 -12.29
C PHE A 161 5.37 -2.46 -12.27
N ILE A 162 5.50 -3.18 -11.16
CA ILE A 162 4.92 -4.52 -11.00
C ILE A 162 3.39 -4.41 -10.99
N PHE A 163 2.86 -3.39 -10.33
CA PHE A 163 1.42 -3.15 -10.29
C PHE A 163 0.89 -2.75 -11.66
N ASP A 164 1.58 -1.89 -12.39
CA ASP A 164 1.19 -1.47 -13.74
C ASP A 164 1.15 -2.66 -14.72
N ASN A 165 2.11 -3.58 -14.62
CA ASN A 165 2.11 -4.80 -15.42
C ASN A 165 0.95 -5.73 -15.04
N PHE A 166 0.73 -5.96 -13.75
CA PHE A 166 -0.40 -6.77 -13.27
C PHE A 166 -1.75 -6.16 -13.71
N ALA A 167 -1.86 -4.83 -13.66
CA ALA A 167 -3.01 -4.08 -14.12
C ALA A 167 -3.23 -4.25 -15.64
N SER A 168 -2.16 -4.19 -16.44
CA SER A 168 -2.19 -4.44 -17.89
C SER A 168 -2.58 -5.88 -18.24
N PHE A 169 -2.11 -6.85 -17.46
CA PHE A 169 -2.48 -8.26 -17.62
C PHE A 169 -3.98 -8.47 -17.34
N LEU A 170 -4.49 -7.89 -16.25
CA LEU A 170 -5.89 -7.98 -15.88
C LEU A 170 -6.82 -7.23 -16.82
N SER A 171 -6.38 -6.15 -17.46
CA SER A 171 -7.16 -5.40 -18.46
C SER A 171 -7.12 -6.01 -19.87
N GLY A 172 -6.24 -6.98 -20.12
CA GLY A 172 -6.13 -7.66 -21.41
C GLY A 172 -7.26 -8.68 -21.66
N ARG A 173 -7.11 -9.53 -22.68
CA ARG A 173 -8.10 -10.55 -23.09
C ARG A 173 -8.48 -11.59 -22.02
N HIS A 174 -7.88 -11.53 -20.83
CA HIS A 174 -8.09 -12.47 -19.72
C HIS A 174 -9.00 -11.94 -18.60
N SER A 175 -9.48 -10.69 -18.67
CA SER A 175 -10.31 -10.06 -17.61
C SER A 175 -11.56 -10.85 -17.22
N SER A 176 -12.19 -11.55 -18.18
CA SER A 176 -13.42 -12.30 -17.95
C SER A 176 -13.22 -13.65 -17.26
N ARG A 177 -11.96 -14.12 -17.12
CA ARG A 177 -11.64 -15.47 -16.62
C ARG A 177 -10.89 -15.49 -15.29
N ILE A 178 -10.37 -14.34 -14.84
CA ILE A 178 -9.55 -14.25 -13.63
C ILE A 178 -10.37 -13.68 -12.48
N ARG A 179 -10.57 -14.48 -11.43
CA ARG A 179 -11.20 -14.02 -10.18
C ARG A 179 -10.12 -13.80 -9.12
N ILE A 180 -9.86 -12.53 -8.79
CA ILE A 180 -8.95 -12.17 -7.70
C ILE A 180 -9.68 -12.48 -6.38
N GLN A 181 -9.23 -13.51 -5.66
CA GLN A 181 -9.82 -13.88 -4.38
C GLN A 181 -9.25 -13.07 -3.21
N GLN A 182 -7.92 -12.85 -3.20
CA GLN A 182 -7.26 -12.15 -2.11
C GLN A 182 -5.95 -11.51 -2.59
N ILE A 183 -5.67 -10.31 -2.09
CA ILE A 183 -4.40 -9.62 -2.29
C ILE A 183 -3.74 -9.50 -0.92
N ILE A 184 -2.60 -10.16 -0.74
CA ILE A 184 -1.84 -10.13 0.51
C ILE A 184 -0.43 -9.64 0.20
N HIS A 185 -0.07 -8.46 0.72
CA HIS A 185 1.31 -8.01 0.70
C HIS A 185 2.05 -8.56 1.92
N PHE A 186 2.98 -9.48 1.73
CA PHE A 186 3.81 -10.00 2.83
C PHE A 186 4.97 -9.04 3.08
N ILE A 187 4.99 -8.38 4.23
CA ILE A 187 6.20 -7.71 4.71
C ILE A 187 6.97 -8.74 5.51
N LYS A 188 8.21 -9.02 5.09
CA LYS A 188 9.13 -9.83 5.89
C LYS A 188 9.33 -9.12 7.23
N ASN A 189 8.83 -9.72 8.30
CA ASN A 189 9.02 -9.23 9.65
C ASN A 189 10.55 -9.20 9.92
N PRO A 190 11.18 -8.07 10.27
CA PRO A 190 12.62 -8.01 10.51
C PRO A 190 13.07 -8.80 11.75
N GLY A 191 12.15 -9.39 12.51
CA GLY A 191 12.44 -10.17 13.71
C GLY A 191 12.46 -11.69 13.58
N ASN A 192 12.33 -12.28 12.38
CA ASN A 192 12.33 -13.75 12.26
C ASN A 192 13.16 -14.25 11.07
N SER A 193 14.48 -14.16 11.23
CA SER A 193 15.46 -14.96 10.50
C SER A 193 15.32 -16.43 10.91
N GLY A 194 14.33 -17.12 10.37
CA GLY A 194 14.25 -18.57 10.47
C GLY A 194 12.84 -19.07 10.59
N LYS A 195 12.20 -19.27 9.45
CA LYS A 195 11.54 -20.54 9.12
C LYS A 195 11.11 -20.52 7.66
N ARG A 196 11.63 -21.51 6.93
CA ARG A 196 11.22 -21.93 5.59
C ARG A 196 9.71 -22.18 5.55
N LEU A 197 9.08 -21.79 4.46
CA LEU A 197 7.90 -22.41 3.84
C LEU A 197 8.17 -22.20 2.33
N ILE A 198 8.47 -23.19 1.47
CA ILE A 198 7.78 -24.46 1.16
C ILE A 198 6.28 -24.27 1.25
N ILE A 199 5.66 -23.80 0.16
CA ILE A 199 4.97 -24.65 -0.84
C ILE A 199 5.24 -24.04 -2.21
#